data_AF-A0A258YTQ2-F1
#
_entry.id   AF-A0A258YTQ2-F1
#
_cell.length_a   1.000
_cell.length_b   1.000
_cell.length_c   1.000
_cell.angle_alpha   90.00
_cell.angle_beta   90.00
_cell.angle_gamma   90.00
#
_symmetry.space_group_name_H-M   'P 1'
#
loop_
_entity.id
_entity.type
_entity.pdbx_description
1 polymer ?
#
loop_
_entity_poly.entity_id
_entity_poly.type
_entity_poly.pdbx_seq_one_letter_code
_entity_poly.pdbx_strand_id
1 'polypeptide(L)' 'MGYSYYALKDYKTSLAHQQKLLAVYPASAKVPDAMLNIASSEMALNKLPAARKTLEQLVARYPGTPAADLASRRLAALK' A
#
# COMPACT_ATOMS: atom_id res chain seq x y z
N MET A 1 -17.66 -11.43 -16.26
CA MET A 1 -16.20 -11.67 -16.07
C MET A 1 -15.31 -10.52 -16.57
N GLY A 2 -15.78 -9.24 -16.58
CA GLY A 2 -14.98 -8.12 -17.09
C GLY A 2 -14.30 -7.24 -16.03
N TYR A 3 -14.94 -7.04 -14.88
CA TYR A 3 -14.50 -6.06 -13.88
C TYR A 3 -13.20 -6.43 -13.15
N SER A 4 -12.97 -7.72 -12.90
CA SER A 4 -11.78 -8.19 -12.19
C SER A 4 -10.50 -7.98 -13.01
N TYR A 5 -10.54 -8.22 -14.33
CA TYR A 5 -9.37 -8.06 -15.19
C TYR A 5 -8.94 -6.59 -15.31
N TYR A 6 -9.92 -5.67 -15.38
CA TYR A 6 -9.67 -4.24 -15.43
C TYR A 6 -9.09 -3.74 -14.09
N ALA A 7 -9.70 -4.13 -12.97
CA ALA A 7 -9.21 -3.76 -11.65
C ALA A 7 -7.77 -4.26 -11.40
N LEU A 8 -7.45 -5.50 -11.77
CA LEU A 8 -6.09 -6.04 -11.66
C LEU A 8 -5.06 -5.25 -12.49
N LYS A 9 -5.45 -4.78 -13.68
CA LYS A 9 -4.59 -3.92 -14.51
C LYS A 9 -4.36 -2.57 -13.83
N ASP A 10 -5.41 -1.97 -13.28
CA ASP A 10 -5.31 -0.68 -12.61
C ASP A 10 -4.49 -0.76 -11.32
N TYR A 11 -4.63 -1.83 -10.52
CA TYR A 11 -3.81 -2.01 -9.32
C TYR A 11 -2.31 -2.16 -9.64
N LYS A 12 -1.95 -2.86 -10.73
CA LYS A 12 -0.55 -2.94 -11.17
C LYS A 12 0.00 -1.58 -11.59
N THR A 13 -0.78 -0.82 -12.36
CA THR A 13 -0.41 0.53 -12.79
C THR A 13 -0.29 1.47 -11.60
N SER A 14 -1.25 1.45 -10.67
CA SER A 14 -1.23 2.25 -9.44
C SER A 14 0.00 1.94 -8.59
N LEU A 15 0.34 0.66 -8.41
CA LEU A 15 1.53 0.23 -7.69
C LEU A 15 2.79 0.86 -8.27
N ALA A 16 2.95 0.83 -9.60
CA ALA A 16 4.10 1.42 -10.28
C ALA A 16 4.15 2.95 -10.10
N HIS A 17 3.00 3.62 -10.18
CA HIS A 17 2.92 5.07 -9.93
C HIS A 17 3.28 5.45 -8.50
N GLN A 18 2.77 4.72 -7.50
CA GLN A 18 3.11 4.98 -6.10
C GLN A 18 4.58 4.66 -5.80
N GLN A 19 5.15 3.59 -6.35
CA GLN A 19 6.58 3.31 -6.21
C GLN A 19 7.43 4.43 -6.81
N LYS A 20 7.04 4.96 -7.98
CA LYS A 20 7.72 6.12 -8.57
C LYS A 20 7.57 7.35 -7.69
N LEU A 21 6.39 7.59 -7.11
CA LEU A 21 6.17 8.70 -6.19
C LEU A 21 7.08 8.60 -4.95
N LEU A 22 7.24 7.41 -4.38
CA LEU A 22 8.15 7.16 -3.25
C LEU A 22 9.61 7.41 -3.63
N ALA A 23 10.01 7.06 -4.85
CA ALA A 23 11.37 7.30 -5.34
C ALA A 23 11.64 8.79 -5.60
N VAL A 24 10.66 9.53 -6.12
CA VAL A 24 10.80 10.96 -6.45
C VAL A 24 10.62 11.85 -5.22
N TYR A 25 9.73 11.47 -4.30
CA TYR A 25 9.36 12.28 -3.14
C TYR A 25 9.44 11.51 -1.82
N PRO A 26 10.63 11.00 -1.43
CA PRO A 26 10.78 10.17 -0.23
C PRO A 26 10.51 10.90 1.09
N ALA A 27 10.53 12.25 1.10
CA ALA A 27 10.31 13.08 2.28
C ALA A 27 8.95 13.80 2.28
N SER A 28 8.05 13.48 1.35
CA SER A 28 6.73 14.11 1.32
C SER A 28 5.82 13.55 2.41
N ALA A 29 4.99 14.40 3.01
CA ALA A 29 3.93 13.98 3.93
C ALA A 29 2.91 13.01 3.30
N LYS A 30 2.91 12.85 1.96
CA LYS A 30 2.07 11.89 1.24
C LYS A 30 2.68 10.49 1.13
N VAL A 31 3.92 10.30 1.55
CA VAL A 31 4.59 8.99 1.52
C VAL A 31 3.84 7.92 2.32
N PRO A 32 3.37 8.19 3.55
CA PRO A 32 2.61 7.20 4.32
C PRO A 32 1.33 6.76 3.60
N ASP A 33 0.60 7.70 3.00
CA ASP A 33 -0.61 7.41 2.22
C ASP A 33 -0.29 6.61 0.95
N ALA A 34 0.81 6.92 0.28
CA ALA A 34 1.26 6.17 -0.89
C ALA A 34 1.57 4.71 -0.53
N MET A 35 2.24 4.46 0.60
CA MET A 35 2.51 3.11 1.09
C MET A 35 1.23 2.37 1.46
N LEU A 36 0.24 3.04 2.06
CA LEU A 36 -1.07 2.44 2.37
C LEU A 36 -1.80 1.99 1.09
N ASN A 37 -1.73 2.80 0.04
CA ASN A 37 -2.33 2.48 -1.27
C ASN A 37 -1.59 1.34 -1.99
N ILE A 38 -0.26 1.26 -1.85
CA ILE A 38 0.54 0.12 -2.33
C ILE A 38 0.06 -1.16 -1.66
N ALA A 39 -0.01 -1.19 -0.32
CA ALA A 39 -0.48 -2.36 0.41
C ALA A 39 -1.90 -2.77 0.02
N SER A 40 -2.79 -1.78 -0.18
CA SER A 40 -4.16 -2.03 -0.66
C SER A 40 -4.19 -2.68 -2.05
N SER A 41 -3.37 -2.18 -2.97
CA SER A 41 -3.22 -2.72 -4.31
C SER A 41 -2.63 -4.14 -4.27
N GLU A 42 -1.65 -4.38 -3.41
CA GLU A 42 -1.06 -5.70 -3.18
C GLU A 42 -2.10 -6.71 -2.67
N MET A 43 -2.94 -6.32 -1.71
CA MET A 43 -4.05 -7.16 -1.24
C MET A 43 -5.02 -7.49 -2.38
N ALA A 44 -5.40 -6.50 -3.19
CA ALA A 44 -6.31 -6.71 -4.32
C ALA A 44 -5.70 -7.57 -5.43
N LEU A 45 -4.36 -7.56 -5.57
CA LEU A 45 -3.59 -8.44 -6.44
C LEU A 45 -3.32 -9.83 -5.83
N ASN A 46 -3.94 -10.14 -4.68
CA ASN A 46 -3.75 -11.38 -3.93
C ASN A 46 -2.29 -11.59 -3.44
N LYS A 47 -1.52 -10.51 -3.32
CA LYS A 47 -0.14 -10.48 -2.83
C LYS A 47 -0.09 -10.17 -1.33
N LEU A 48 -0.78 -10.97 -0.52
CA LEU A 48 -0.87 -10.77 0.94
C LEU A 48 0.51 -10.66 1.64
N PRO A 49 1.53 -11.47 1.29
CA PRO A 49 2.86 -11.33 1.90
C PRO A 49 3.52 -9.99 1.62
N ALA A 50 3.35 -9.46 0.41
CA ALA A 50 3.88 -8.16 0.01
C ALA A 50 3.13 -7.04 0.75
N ALA A 51 1.80 -7.09 0.76
CA ALA A 51 0.95 -6.16 1.49
C ALA A 51 1.35 -6.07 2.96
N ARG A 52 1.51 -7.23 3.63
CA ARG A 52 1.93 -7.30 5.02
C ARG A 52 3.26 -6.58 5.25
N LYS A 53 4.27 -6.86 4.42
CA LYS A 53 5.58 -6.21 4.50
C LYS A 53 5.48 -4.69 4.32
N THR A 54 4.68 -4.24 3.36
CA THR A 54 4.45 -2.80 3.12
C THR A 54 3.79 -2.12 4.33
N LEU A 55 2.78 -2.75 4.92
CA LEU A 55 2.10 -2.25 6.12
C LEU A 55 3.04 -2.22 7.34
N GLU A 56 3.85 -3.27 7.54
CA GLU A 56 4.84 -3.33 8.63
C GLU A 56 5.88 -2.20 8.47
N GLN A 57 6.37 -1.98 7.25
CA GLN A 57 7.28 -0.87 6.96
C GLN A 57 6.62 0.50 7.17
N LEU A 58 5.35 0.66 6.83
CA LEU A 58 4.60 1.90 7.01
C LEU A 58 4.47 2.25 8.51
N VAL A 59 4.10 1.27 9.34
CA VAL A 59 4.01 1.46 10.79
C VAL A 59 5.38 1.73 11.42
N ALA A 60 6.43 1.03 10.96
CA ALA A 60 7.78 1.20 11.49
C ALA A 60 8.43 2.54 11.09
N ARG A 61 8.22 3.00 9.85
CA ARG A 61 8.83 4.24 9.34
C ARG A 61 8.03 5.50 9.67
N TYR A 62 6.71 5.40 9.75
CA TYR A 62 5.82 6.55 9.95
C TYR A 62 4.85 6.36 11.13
N PRO A 63 5.36 6.01 12.33
CA PRO A 63 4.51 5.85 13.50
C PRO A 63 3.78 7.16 13.83
N GLY A 64 2.52 7.06 14.26
CA GLY A 64 1.69 8.22 14.64
C GLY A 64 1.02 8.95 13.47
N THR A 65 1.16 8.46 12.23
CA THR A 65 0.40 8.97 11.09
C THR A 65 -0.94 8.24 10.94
N PRO A 66 -2.00 8.89 10.42
CA PRO A 66 -3.27 8.22 10.14
C PRO A 66 -3.13 6.98 9.26
N ALA A 67 -2.19 7.00 8.32
CA ALA A 67 -1.85 5.87 7.48
C ALA A 67 -1.24 4.71 8.27
N ALA A 68 -0.37 4.96 9.25
CA ALA A 68 0.18 3.92 10.11
C ALA A 68 -0.89 3.30 11.02
N ASP A 69 -1.82 4.09 11.56
CA ASP A 69 -2.98 3.58 12.31
C ASP A 69 -3.84 2.63 11.47
N LEU A 70 -4.17 3.05 10.24
CA LEU A 70 -4.87 2.20 9.27
C LEU A 70 -4.06 0.94 8.93
N ALA A 71 -2.75 1.07 8.78
CA ALA A 71 -1.89 -0.04 8.43
C ALA A 71 -1.82 -1.10 9.52
N SER A 72 -1.70 -0.68 10.78
CA SER A 72 -1.76 -1.54 11.95
C SER A 72 -3.10 -2.29 12.02
N ARG A 73 -4.22 -1.60 11.80
CA ARG A 73 -5.55 -2.22 11.76
C ARG A 73 -5.66 -3.28 10.66
N ARG A 74 -5.13 -3.02 9.47
CA ARG A 74 -5.13 -3.99 8.37
C ARG A 74 -4.21 -5.17 8.64
N LEU A 75 -3.04 -4.95 9.24
CA LEU A 75 -2.15 -6.03 9.69
C LEU A 75 -2.84 -6.97 10.67
N ALA A 76 -3.61 -6.42 11.61
CA ALA A 76 -4.40 -7.21 12.55
C ALA A 76 -5.51 -8.01 11.85
N ALA A 77 -6.11 -7.48 10.79
CA ALA A 77 -7.14 -8.15 10.00
C ALA A 77 -6.59 -9.21 9.02
N LEU A 78 -5.30 -9.16 8.67
CA LEU A 78 -4.60 -10.10 7.80
C LEU A 78 -4.08 -11.35 8.55
N LYS A 79 -4.42 -11.50 9.83
CA LYS A 79 -3.88 -12.52 10.74
C LYS A 79 -4.59 -13.86 10.62
#